data_AF-A0A7J8XVR9-F1
#
_entry.id   AF-A0A7J8XVR9-F1
#
_cell.length_a   1.000
_cell.length_b   1.000
_cell.length_c   1.000
_cell.angle_alpha   90.00
_cell.angle_beta   90.00
_cell.angle_gamma   90.00
#
_symmetry.space_group_name_H-M   'P 1'
#
loop_
_entity.id
_entity.type
_entity.pdbx_description
1 polymer ?
#
loop_
_entity_poly.entity_id
_entity_poly.type
_entity_poly.pdbx_seq_one_letter_code
_entity_poly.pdbx_strand_id
1 'polypeptide(L)'
;MEVIINLLSLLDRNSLSCKHLFDMFRVASSLENISKHCKSVLDTLIGSQLDQATIDFLLVPPPRKKHYMYDMNLVLRLVNAFQNELNCCSSLVRLRKVASLLDSYLVEVSADSYLTPSKFAALVLLLPDSARESHDRLFQAIDIYLQVHGGICEAEKMRICSALNYAKLSTDALRHLARNSKFPSRIAIQGFINQQSKLENLFEGQKHIDTISGSISIEESIKENENSDQVLVYAKRVDVPGKAEQLEVQLPGMQFRVTELDKFSGTIHTQIGNIPRTRLSSLGNNARFLPKLCS
;
A
#
# COMPACT_ATOMS: atom_id res chain seq x y z
N MET A 1 -1.21 -10.17 -42.75
CA MET A 1 -1.33 -10.25 -41.27
C MET A 1 -2.27 -11.35 -40.81
N GLU A 2 -3.57 -11.33 -41.14
CA GLU A 2 -4.53 -12.29 -40.56
C GLU A 2 -4.14 -13.77 -40.71
N VAL A 3 -3.72 -14.20 -41.91
CA VAL A 3 -3.20 -15.56 -42.16
C VAL A 3 -2.04 -15.91 -41.21
N ILE A 4 -1.15 -14.95 -40.92
CA ILE A 4 -0.03 -15.15 -40.00
C ILE A 4 -0.56 -15.35 -38.57
N ILE A 5 -1.45 -14.47 -38.09
CA ILE A 5 -2.04 -14.59 -36.74
C ILE A 5 -2.77 -15.93 -36.56
N ASN A 6 -3.50 -16.38 -37.59
CA ASN A 6 -4.19 -17.66 -37.57
C ASN A 6 -3.20 -18.84 -37.57
N LEU A 7 -2.11 -18.78 -38.36
CA LEU A 7 -1.04 -19.78 -38.31
C LEU A 7 -0.33 -19.82 -36.94
N LEU A 8 -0.09 -18.66 -36.29
CA LEU A 8 0.49 -18.61 -34.95
C LEU A 8 -0.40 -19.31 -33.90
N SER A 9 -1.72 -19.31 -34.08
CA SER A 9 -2.65 -20.03 -33.19
C SER A 9 -2.58 -21.56 -33.32
N LEU A 10 -1.90 -22.07 -34.35
CA LEU A 10 -1.65 -23.50 -34.60
C LEU A 10 -0.24 -23.95 -34.16
N LEU A 11 0.63 -23.02 -33.75
CA LEU A 11 1.97 -23.34 -33.22
C LEU A 11 1.91 -23.63 -31.73
N ASP A 12 2.91 -24.34 -31.20
CA ASP A 12 3.10 -24.40 -29.75
C ASP A 12 3.33 -22.98 -29.20
N ARG A 13 2.60 -22.62 -28.15
CA ARG A 13 2.63 -21.31 -27.52
C ARG A 13 4.00 -20.97 -26.95
N ASN A 14 4.83 -21.95 -26.61
CA ASN A 14 6.20 -21.73 -26.12
C ASN A 14 7.20 -21.39 -27.25
N SER A 15 6.84 -21.60 -28.52
CA SER A 15 7.73 -21.31 -29.66
C SER A 15 7.87 -19.82 -30.00
N LEU A 16 6.97 -18.98 -29.48
CA LEU A 16 6.91 -17.55 -29.73
C LEU A 16 7.37 -16.78 -28.51
N SER A 17 8.20 -15.75 -28.67
CA SER A 17 8.56 -14.88 -27.54
C SER A 17 7.46 -13.85 -27.27
N CYS A 18 7.25 -13.52 -26.00
CA CYS A 18 6.29 -12.51 -25.56
C CYS A 18 6.53 -11.17 -26.31
N LYS A 19 7.80 -10.80 -26.48
CA LYS A 19 8.21 -9.63 -27.28
C LYS A 19 7.67 -9.69 -28.72
N HIS A 20 7.89 -10.79 -29.45
CA HIS A 20 7.44 -10.92 -30.84
C HIS A 20 5.91 -10.86 -30.98
N LEU A 21 5.17 -11.35 -29.97
CA LEU A 21 3.72 -11.21 -29.92
C LEU A 21 3.29 -9.75 -29.73
N PHE A 22 3.96 -8.99 -28.85
CA PHE A 22 3.71 -7.54 -28.68
C PHE A 22 4.14 -6.70 -29.89
N ASP A 23 5.27 -7.02 -30.52
CA ASP A 23 5.71 -6.39 -31.78
C ASP A 23 4.65 -6.64 -32.88
N MET A 24 4.15 -7.87 -33.00
CA MET A 24 3.05 -8.19 -33.91
C MET A 24 1.75 -7.46 -33.54
N PHE A 25 1.44 -7.29 -32.25
CA PHE A 25 0.25 -6.54 -31.81
C PHE A 25 0.34 -5.05 -32.19
N ARG A 26 1.53 -4.45 -32.11
CA ARG A 26 1.76 -3.06 -32.53
C ARG A 26 1.53 -2.90 -34.03
N VAL A 27 2.03 -3.83 -34.86
CA VAL A 27 1.76 -3.87 -36.31
C VAL A 27 0.29 -4.20 -36.61
N ALA A 28 -0.37 -5.05 -35.82
CA ALA A 28 -1.77 -5.40 -36.00
C ALA A 28 -2.74 -4.28 -35.60
N SER A 29 -2.33 -3.42 -34.67
CA SER A 29 -3.13 -2.30 -34.15
C SER A 29 -3.03 -1.03 -34.99
N SER A 30 -1.95 -0.85 -35.76
CA SER A 30 -1.85 0.22 -36.78
C SER A 30 -2.63 -0.10 -38.07
N LEU A 31 -3.12 -1.34 -38.23
CA LEU A 31 -3.90 -1.78 -39.39
C LEU A 31 -5.40 -1.75 -39.10
N GLU A 32 -6.10 -0.85 -39.80
CA GLU A 32 -7.53 -0.58 -39.62
C GLU A 32 -8.40 -1.84 -39.84
N ASN A 33 -8.09 -2.62 -40.88
CA ASN A 33 -8.93 -3.72 -41.39
C ASN A 33 -8.68 -5.10 -40.77
N ILE A 34 -7.94 -5.24 -39.66
CA ILE A 34 -7.82 -6.55 -38.99
C ILE A 34 -9.08 -6.89 -38.20
N SER A 35 -9.61 -8.09 -38.44
CA SER A 35 -10.83 -8.65 -37.86
C SER A 35 -10.78 -8.78 -36.34
N LYS A 36 -11.98 -8.81 -35.74
CA LYS A 36 -12.16 -9.04 -34.30
C LYS A 36 -11.64 -10.41 -33.86
N HIS A 37 -11.71 -11.42 -34.73
CA HIS A 37 -11.21 -12.77 -34.44
C HIS A 37 -9.68 -12.77 -34.28
N CYS A 38 -8.94 -12.26 -35.27
CA CYS A 38 -7.47 -12.19 -35.17
C CYS A 38 -7.00 -11.33 -33.98
N LYS A 39 -7.72 -10.24 -33.66
CA LYS A 39 -7.45 -9.45 -32.44
C LYS A 39 -7.67 -10.26 -31.15
N SER A 40 -8.77 -11.01 -31.06
CA SER A 40 -9.03 -11.91 -29.92
C SER A 40 -8.02 -13.06 -29.81
N VAL A 41 -7.56 -13.63 -30.92
CA VAL A 41 -6.50 -14.65 -30.95
C VAL A 41 -5.20 -14.09 -30.41
N LEU A 42 -4.82 -12.88 -30.83
CA LEU A 42 -3.58 -12.23 -30.40
C LEU A 42 -3.63 -11.76 -28.95
N ASP A 43 -4.77 -11.24 -28.47
CA ASP A 43 -5.01 -10.95 -27.04
C ASP A 43 -4.83 -12.23 -26.19
N THR A 44 -5.33 -13.39 -26.66
CA THR A 44 -5.17 -14.69 -25.97
C THR A 44 -3.72 -15.18 -25.97
N LEU A 45 -3.03 -15.12 -27.11
CA LEU A 45 -1.62 -15.54 -27.20
C LEU A 45 -0.73 -14.68 -26.28
N ILE A 46 -0.92 -13.35 -26.26
CA ILE A 46 -0.18 -12.46 -25.37
C ILE A 46 -0.54 -12.70 -23.91
N GLY A 47 -1.84 -12.84 -23.59
CA GLY A 47 -2.31 -13.19 -22.25
C GLY A 47 -1.64 -14.46 -21.72
N SER A 48 -1.48 -15.48 -22.55
CA SER A 48 -0.85 -16.75 -22.16
C SER A 48 0.61 -16.66 -21.72
N GLN A 49 1.31 -15.56 -22.06
CA GLN A 49 2.70 -15.29 -21.70
C GLN A 49 2.87 -14.00 -20.88
N LEU A 50 1.81 -13.47 -20.27
CA LEU A 50 1.85 -12.17 -19.59
C LEU A 50 2.83 -12.14 -18.40
N ASP A 51 3.18 -13.30 -17.83
CA ASP A 51 4.21 -13.48 -16.80
C ASP A 51 5.65 -13.37 -17.32
N GLN A 52 5.82 -13.16 -18.63
CA GLN A 52 7.10 -12.88 -19.30
C GLN A 52 7.18 -11.45 -19.87
N ALA A 53 6.13 -10.64 -19.73
CA ALA A 53 6.08 -9.28 -20.26
C ALA A 53 6.79 -8.26 -19.37
N THR A 54 7.37 -7.22 -19.96
CA THR A 54 7.83 -6.01 -19.25
C THR A 54 6.77 -4.91 -19.29
N ILE A 55 6.91 -3.89 -18.44
CA ILE A 55 5.98 -2.74 -18.44
C ILE A 55 5.92 -2.06 -19.81
N ASP A 56 7.06 -1.90 -20.48
CA ASP A 56 7.21 -1.23 -21.80
C ASP A 56 6.32 -1.85 -22.89
N PHE A 57 6.02 -3.14 -22.77
CA PHE A 57 5.15 -3.86 -23.68
C PHE A 57 3.68 -3.45 -23.51
N LEU A 58 3.24 -3.23 -22.25
CA LEU A 58 1.88 -2.79 -21.88
C LEU A 58 1.64 -1.30 -22.15
N LEU A 59 2.69 -0.49 -22.26
CA LEU A 59 2.63 0.94 -22.59
C LEU A 59 2.30 1.18 -24.08
N VAL A 60 1.12 0.73 -24.52
CA VAL A 60 0.62 0.90 -25.89
C VAL A 60 -0.40 2.06 -25.96
N PRO A 61 -0.27 3.01 -26.90
CA PRO A 61 -1.24 4.10 -27.08
C PRO A 61 -2.66 3.61 -27.43
N PRO A 62 -3.72 4.38 -27.10
CA PRO A 62 -5.11 4.03 -27.42
C PRO A 62 -5.37 3.96 -28.94
N PRO A 63 -6.15 2.98 -29.45
CA PRO A 63 -6.46 2.82 -30.89
C PRO A 63 -7.24 3.97 -31.57
N ARG A 64 -7.60 5.01 -30.81
CA ARG A 64 -8.26 6.23 -31.28
C ARG A 64 -7.72 7.39 -30.45
N LYS A 65 -7.68 8.60 -31.01
CA LYS A 65 -7.34 9.82 -30.24
C LYS A 65 -8.24 9.92 -29.01
N LYS A 66 -7.64 9.68 -27.84
CA LYS A 66 -8.20 9.79 -26.49
C LYS A 66 -7.20 10.61 -25.67
N HIS A 67 -7.68 11.22 -24.60
CA HIS A 67 -6.86 12.11 -23.78
C HIS A 67 -5.95 11.34 -22.81
N TYR A 68 -6.33 10.12 -22.43
CA TYR A 68 -5.50 9.22 -21.63
C TYR A 68 -4.42 8.55 -22.49
N MET A 69 -3.24 8.27 -21.92
CA MET A 69 -2.02 7.95 -22.67
C MET A 69 -1.91 6.51 -23.17
N TYR A 70 -2.49 5.54 -22.44
CA TYR A 70 -2.30 4.10 -22.70
C TYR A 70 -3.63 3.32 -22.80
N ASP A 71 -3.71 2.27 -23.63
CA ASP A 71 -4.91 1.44 -23.75
C ASP A 71 -5.11 0.49 -22.57
N MET A 72 -5.69 1.00 -21.49
CA MET A 72 -6.09 0.21 -20.33
C MET A 72 -7.04 -0.95 -20.70
N ASN A 73 -7.78 -0.84 -21.82
CA ASN A 73 -8.66 -1.92 -22.27
C ASN A 73 -7.86 -3.10 -22.87
N LEU A 74 -6.64 -2.87 -23.36
CA LEU A 74 -5.72 -3.96 -23.72
C LEU A 74 -5.31 -4.71 -22.46
N VAL A 75 -4.78 -4.02 -21.45
CA VAL A 75 -4.33 -4.65 -20.19
C VAL A 75 -5.46 -5.45 -19.52
N LEU A 76 -6.69 -4.90 -19.48
CA LEU A 76 -7.87 -5.63 -19.01
C LEU A 76 -8.12 -6.94 -19.80
N ARG A 77 -8.01 -6.93 -21.13
CA ARG A 77 -8.18 -8.15 -21.95
C ARG A 77 -7.04 -9.14 -21.76
N LEU A 78 -5.79 -8.68 -21.69
CA LEU A 78 -4.62 -9.54 -21.52
C LEU A 78 -4.61 -10.25 -20.16
N VAL A 79 -4.91 -9.54 -19.06
CA VAL A 79 -4.98 -10.16 -17.73
C VAL A 79 -6.19 -11.10 -17.62
N ASN A 80 -7.33 -10.79 -18.26
CA ASN A 80 -8.46 -11.71 -18.30
C ASN A 80 -8.16 -12.97 -19.14
N ALA A 81 -7.43 -12.85 -20.25
CA ALA A 81 -6.95 -14.00 -21.01
C ALA A 81 -5.99 -14.88 -20.19
N PHE A 82 -5.04 -14.27 -19.47
CA PHE A 82 -4.16 -14.98 -18.53
C PHE A 82 -4.96 -15.70 -17.43
N GLN A 83 -5.97 -15.05 -16.84
CA GLN A 83 -6.83 -15.66 -15.82
C GLN A 83 -7.70 -16.81 -16.35
N ASN A 84 -8.14 -16.76 -17.62
CA ASN A 84 -8.89 -17.85 -18.24
C ASN A 84 -8.04 -19.11 -18.43
N GLU A 85 -6.74 -18.97 -18.70
CA GLU A 85 -5.80 -20.10 -18.85
C GLU A 85 -5.25 -20.60 -17.50
N LEU A 86 -5.32 -19.80 -16.45
CA LEU A 86 -4.95 -20.16 -15.07
C LEU A 86 -5.76 -21.35 -14.51
N ASN A 87 -6.94 -21.62 -15.08
CA ASN A 87 -7.82 -22.73 -14.74
C ASN A 87 -7.18 -24.13 -14.94
N CYS A 88 -6.03 -24.24 -15.62
CA CYS A 88 -5.27 -25.47 -15.72
C CYS A 88 -3.88 -25.31 -15.06
N CYS A 89 -3.79 -25.67 -13.78
CA CYS A 89 -2.55 -25.91 -13.02
C CYS A 89 -1.44 -24.84 -13.12
N SER A 90 -1.77 -23.57 -13.38
CA SER A 90 -0.77 -22.51 -13.51
C SER A 90 -0.11 -22.18 -12.17
N SER A 91 1.22 -22.21 -12.14
CA SER A 91 2.01 -21.92 -10.93
C SER A 91 1.73 -20.52 -10.37
N LEU A 92 1.58 -20.44 -9.04
CA LEU A 92 1.45 -19.18 -8.30
C LEU A 92 2.58 -18.19 -8.60
N VAL A 93 3.77 -18.67 -8.98
CA VAL A 93 4.90 -17.82 -9.41
C VAL A 93 4.53 -16.99 -10.65
N ARG A 94 3.81 -17.56 -11.62
CA ARG A 94 3.34 -16.85 -12.81
C ARG A 94 2.33 -15.76 -12.44
N LEU A 95 1.38 -16.09 -11.58
CA LEU A 95 0.34 -15.17 -11.10
C LEU A 95 0.96 -13.98 -10.34
N ARG A 96 1.96 -14.23 -9.48
CA ARG A 96 2.70 -13.19 -8.75
C ARG A 96 3.51 -12.27 -9.68
N LYS A 97 4.11 -12.81 -10.74
CA LYS A 97 4.77 -11.99 -11.78
C LYS A 97 3.77 -11.06 -12.48
N VAL A 98 2.60 -11.56 -12.89
CA VAL A 98 1.55 -10.74 -13.52
C VAL A 98 0.98 -9.70 -12.55
N ALA A 99 0.85 -10.03 -11.26
CA ALA A 99 0.47 -9.05 -10.24
C ALA A 99 1.50 -7.93 -10.07
N SER A 100 2.80 -8.27 -9.98
CA SER A 100 3.90 -7.29 -9.89
C SER A 100 4.01 -6.40 -11.14
N LEU A 101 3.77 -6.97 -12.32
CA LEU A 101 3.68 -6.25 -13.59
C LEU A 101 2.47 -5.29 -13.61
N LEU A 102 1.28 -5.76 -13.21
CA LEU A 102 0.07 -4.94 -13.16
C LEU A 102 0.19 -3.81 -12.13
N ASP A 103 0.74 -4.08 -10.94
CA ASP A 103 0.94 -3.07 -9.90
C ASP A 103 1.99 -2.03 -10.32
N SER A 104 2.98 -2.42 -11.14
CA SER A 104 3.93 -1.47 -11.75
C SER A 104 3.29 -0.63 -12.86
N TYR A 105 2.44 -1.23 -13.71
CA TYR A 105 1.62 -0.50 -14.69
C TYR A 105 0.63 0.46 -14.02
N LEU A 106 0.06 0.06 -12.87
CA LEU A 106 -0.83 0.90 -12.06
C LEU A 106 -0.13 2.17 -11.53
N VAL A 107 1.15 2.08 -11.14
CA VAL A 107 1.95 3.27 -10.77
C VAL A 107 2.14 4.20 -11.96
N GLU A 108 2.45 3.68 -13.16
CA GLU A 108 2.63 4.50 -14.37
C GLU A 108 1.33 5.22 -14.77
N VAL A 109 0.19 4.51 -14.84
CA VAL A 109 -1.09 5.13 -15.25
C VAL A 109 -1.73 6.00 -14.17
N SER A 110 -1.31 5.91 -12.91
CA SER A 110 -1.88 6.71 -11.82
C SER A 110 -1.59 8.21 -11.93
N ALA A 111 -0.58 8.60 -12.73
CA ALA A 111 -0.23 9.98 -13.03
C ALA A 111 -1.05 10.61 -14.18
N ASP A 112 -1.86 9.81 -14.92
CA ASP A 112 -2.64 10.29 -16.06
C ASP A 112 -3.93 10.99 -15.61
N SER A 113 -3.92 12.32 -15.57
CA SER A 113 -5.07 13.16 -15.20
C SER A 113 -6.37 12.90 -15.98
N TYR A 114 -6.34 12.18 -17.13
CA TYR A 114 -7.52 11.79 -17.90
C TYR A 114 -8.05 10.38 -17.58
N LEU A 115 -7.43 9.68 -16.63
CA LEU A 115 -7.88 8.37 -16.13
C LEU A 115 -9.11 8.52 -15.22
N THR A 116 -10.23 7.95 -15.63
CA THR A 116 -11.49 7.98 -14.85
C THR A 116 -11.47 6.97 -13.68
N PRO A 117 -12.11 7.28 -12.54
CA PRO A 117 -12.04 6.42 -11.35
C PRO A 117 -12.60 5.02 -11.58
N SER A 118 -13.63 4.89 -12.42
CA SER A 118 -14.23 3.61 -12.80
C SER A 118 -13.25 2.69 -13.54
N LYS A 119 -12.34 3.25 -14.34
CA LYS A 119 -11.28 2.50 -15.03
C LYS A 119 -10.14 2.12 -14.08
N PHE A 120 -9.68 3.06 -13.26
CA PHE A 120 -8.61 2.78 -12.29
C PHE A 120 -9.06 1.70 -11.29
N ALA A 121 -10.27 1.81 -10.75
CA ALA A 121 -10.88 0.78 -9.91
C ALA A 121 -10.98 -0.59 -10.62
N ALA A 122 -11.27 -0.62 -11.93
CA ALA A 122 -11.34 -1.88 -12.69
C ALA A 122 -9.97 -2.55 -12.87
N LEU A 123 -8.87 -1.78 -12.96
CA LEU A 123 -7.49 -2.32 -13.00
C LEU A 123 -7.01 -2.74 -11.60
N VAL A 124 -7.29 -1.92 -10.57
CA VAL A 124 -6.94 -2.17 -9.18
C VAL A 124 -7.60 -3.47 -8.64
N LEU A 125 -8.87 -3.70 -9.01
CA LEU A 125 -9.65 -4.88 -8.60
C LEU A 125 -9.49 -6.10 -9.54
N LEU A 126 -8.58 -6.04 -10.53
CA LEU A 126 -8.48 -7.03 -11.61
C LEU A 126 -7.89 -8.39 -11.20
N LEU A 127 -7.11 -8.41 -10.12
CA LEU A 127 -6.44 -9.60 -9.58
C LEU A 127 -6.74 -9.75 -8.09
N PRO A 128 -6.95 -10.98 -7.58
CA PRO A 128 -7.27 -11.24 -6.18
C PRO A 128 -6.10 -10.93 -5.24
N ASP A 129 -6.40 -10.75 -3.96
CA ASP A 129 -5.40 -10.59 -2.89
C ASP A 129 -4.34 -11.70 -2.89
N SER A 130 -4.72 -12.95 -3.15
CA SER A 130 -3.82 -14.11 -3.19
C SER A 130 -2.76 -14.05 -4.29
N ALA A 131 -2.90 -13.16 -5.28
CA ALA A 131 -1.89 -12.90 -6.31
C ALA A 131 -0.71 -12.05 -5.80
N ARG A 132 -0.86 -11.36 -4.67
CA ARG A 132 0.10 -10.36 -4.14
C ARG A 132 0.71 -10.79 -2.81
N GLU A 133 2.04 -10.68 -2.72
CA GLU A 133 2.81 -10.91 -1.48
C GLU A 133 2.92 -9.63 -0.63
N SER A 134 3.08 -8.47 -1.29
CA SER A 134 3.03 -7.12 -0.69
C SER A 134 2.04 -6.25 -1.47
N HIS A 135 1.44 -5.26 -0.79
CA HIS A 135 0.55 -4.27 -1.43
C HIS A 135 1.21 -2.89 -1.60
N ASP A 136 2.52 -2.75 -1.35
CA ASP A 136 3.20 -1.45 -1.31
C ASP A 136 3.16 -0.69 -2.65
N ARG A 137 3.40 -1.37 -3.79
CA ARG A 137 3.24 -0.76 -5.13
C ARG A 137 1.79 -0.39 -5.43
N LEU A 138 0.84 -1.22 -5.02
CA LEU A 138 -0.59 -0.94 -5.20
C LEU A 138 -1.03 0.27 -4.36
N PHE A 139 -0.51 0.40 -3.13
CA PHE A 139 -0.69 1.59 -2.30
C PHE A 139 -0.08 2.83 -2.96
N GLN A 140 1.17 2.75 -3.46
CA GLN A 140 1.83 3.84 -4.18
C GLN A 140 1.00 4.32 -5.38
N ALA A 141 0.48 3.39 -6.19
CA ALA A 141 -0.38 3.72 -7.32
C ALA A 141 -1.69 4.42 -6.89
N ILE A 142 -2.34 3.92 -5.84
CA ILE A 142 -3.59 4.52 -5.32
C ILE A 142 -3.32 5.91 -4.71
N ASP A 143 -2.19 6.09 -4.03
CA ASP A 143 -1.78 7.35 -3.41
C ASP A 143 -1.53 8.44 -4.46
N ILE A 144 -0.71 8.15 -5.49
CA ILE A 144 -0.48 9.05 -6.64
C ILE A 144 -1.81 9.38 -7.33
N TYR A 145 -2.68 8.37 -7.53
CA TYR A 145 -3.99 8.59 -8.16
C TYR A 145 -4.88 9.54 -7.34
N LEU A 146 -4.95 9.37 -6.00
CA LEU A 146 -5.70 10.27 -5.11
C LEU A 146 -5.05 11.65 -4.96
N GLN A 147 -3.74 11.79 -5.22
CA GLN A 147 -3.03 13.05 -5.26
C GLN A 147 -3.35 13.85 -6.53
N VAL A 148 -3.33 13.20 -7.70
CA VAL A 148 -3.62 13.82 -9.01
C VAL A 148 -5.12 14.09 -9.17
N HIS A 149 -5.98 13.16 -8.80
CA HIS A 149 -7.43 13.24 -9.03
C HIS A 149 -8.19 13.77 -7.81
N GLY A 150 -7.93 15.03 -7.44
CA GLY A 150 -8.55 15.67 -6.27
C GLY A 150 -10.09 15.81 -6.28
N GLY A 151 -10.76 15.56 -7.41
CA GLY A 151 -12.22 15.66 -7.58
C GLY A 151 -13.02 14.36 -7.39
N ILE A 152 -12.38 13.26 -6.97
CA ILE A 152 -13.03 11.94 -6.81
C ILE A 152 -14.01 11.94 -5.62
N CYS A 153 -15.20 11.35 -5.81
CA CYS A 153 -16.19 11.28 -4.73
C CYS A 153 -15.85 10.17 -3.71
N GLU A 154 -16.32 10.32 -2.47
CA GLU A 154 -15.89 9.45 -1.36
C GLU A 154 -16.22 7.96 -1.58
N ALA A 155 -17.32 7.66 -2.29
CA ALA A 155 -17.68 6.30 -2.68
C ALA A 155 -16.70 5.66 -3.68
N GLU A 156 -16.18 6.45 -4.63
CA GLU A 156 -15.15 6.00 -5.57
C GLU A 156 -13.80 5.80 -4.87
N LYS A 157 -13.40 6.72 -3.98
CA LYS A 157 -12.19 6.54 -3.14
C LYS A 157 -12.29 5.25 -2.31
N MET A 158 -13.41 5.03 -1.63
CA MET A 158 -13.67 3.82 -0.86
C MET A 158 -13.57 2.54 -1.72
N ARG A 159 -14.12 2.55 -2.94
CA ARG A 159 -14.04 1.42 -3.87
C ARG A 159 -12.60 1.15 -4.31
N ILE A 160 -11.81 2.17 -4.60
CA ILE A 160 -10.40 2.03 -4.97
C ILE A 160 -9.58 1.51 -3.78
N CYS A 161 -9.74 2.13 -2.59
CA CYS A 161 -8.99 1.78 -1.38
C CYS A 161 -9.36 0.39 -0.82
N SER A 162 -10.55 -0.15 -1.13
CA SER A 162 -10.97 -1.48 -0.67
C SER A 162 -10.13 -2.65 -1.24
N ALA A 163 -9.28 -2.41 -2.23
CA ALA A 163 -8.33 -3.40 -2.75
C ALA A 163 -7.04 -3.54 -1.92
N LEU A 164 -6.81 -2.66 -0.94
CA LEU A 164 -5.62 -2.70 -0.10
C LEU A 164 -5.79 -3.68 1.07
N ASN A 165 -4.87 -4.64 1.16
CA ASN A 165 -4.72 -5.50 2.33
C ASN A 165 -3.66 -4.91 3.27
N TYR A 166 -4.12 -4.27 4.35
CA TYR A 166 -3.28 -3.55 5.32
C TYR A 166 -2.24 -4.43 6.02
N ALA A 167 -2.48 -5.73 6.16
CA ALA A 167 -1.50 -6.65 6.75
C ALA A 167 -0.26 -6.82 5.85
N LYS A 168 -0.45 -6.77 4.52
CA LYS A 168 0.58 -6.89 3.46
C LYS A 168 1.27 -5.57 3.10
N LEU A 169 0.99 -4.48 3.82
CA LEU A 169 1.73 -3.23 3.69
C LEU A 169 2.96 -3.23 4.60
N SER A 170 4.05 -2.60 4.16
CA SER A 170 5.18 -2.27 5.03
C SER A 170 4.78 -1.30 6.15
N THR A 171 5.58 -1.25 7.21
CA THR A 171 5.41 -0.28 8.31
C THR A 171 5.56 1.16 7.83
N ASP A 172 6.35 1.40 6.79
CA ASP A 172 6.52 2.72 6.17
C ASP A 172 5.30 3.12 5.32
N ALA A 173 4.76 2.20 4.52
CA ALA A 173 3.50 2.42 3.78
C ALA A 173 2.31 2.67 4.72
N LEU A 174 2.19 1.89 5.80
CA LEU A 174 1.18 2.11 6.85
C LEU A 174 1.33 3.49 7.52
N ARG A 175 2.56 3.91 7.83
CA ARG A 175 2.83 5.23 8.41
C ARG A 175 2.53 6.38 7.44
N HIS A 176 2.69 6.17 6.14
CA HIS A 176 2.28 7.14 5.13
C HIS A 176 0.75 7.24 5.06
N LEU A 177 0.06 6.10 4.92
CA LEU A 177 -1.39 6.01 4.85
C LEU A 177 -2.08 6.61 6.09
N ALA A 178 -1.57 6.33 7.30
CA ALA A 178 -2.11 6.87 8.56
C ALA A 178 -1.97 8.41 8.69
N ARG A 179 -1.09 9.05 7.89
CA ARG A 179 -0.91 10.51 7.85
C ARG A 179 -1.62 11.16 6.66
N ASN A 180 -2.15 10.38 5.72
CA ASN A 180 -2.62 10.87 4.43
C ASN A 180 -4.12 11.20 4.43
N SER A 181 -4.43 12.49 4.54
CA SER A 181 -5.80 13.02 4.57
C SER A 181 -6.58 12.91 3.25
N LYS A 182 -5.98 12.38 2.17
CA LYS A 182 -6.69 12.07 0.91
C LYS A 182 -7.46 10.74 0.98
N PHE A 183 -7.01 9.81 1.81
CA PHE A 183 -7.69 8.54 2.03
C PHE A 183 -8.92 8.72 2.92
N PRO A 184 -10.02 7.97 2.69
CA PRO A 184 -11.20 8.04 3.55
C PRO A 184 -10.87 7.71 5.01
N SER A 185 -11.51 8.38 5.97
CA SER A 185 -11.19 8.25 7.40
C SER A 185 -11.24 6.80 7.92
N ARG A 186 -12.22 6.01 7.46
CA ARG A 186 -12.33 4.57 7.77
C ARG A 186 -11.10 3.77 7.31
N ILE A 187 -10.48 4.15 6.19
CA ILE A 187 -9.29 3.51 5.64
C ILE A 187 -8.06 3.89 6.46
N ALA A 188 -7.90 5.17 6.82
CA ALA A 188 -6.82 5.64 7.68
C ALA A 188 -6.83 4.96 9.07
N ILE A 189 -8.02 4.79 9.67
CA ILE A 189 -8.19 4.07 10.94
C ILE A 189 -7.79 2.59 10.80
N GLN A 190 -8.20 1.91 9.72
CA GLN A 190 -7.83 0.52 9.49
C GLN A 190 -6.31 0.35 9.32
N GLY A 191 -5.65 1.29 8.64
CA GLY A 191 -4.19 1.35 8.54
C GLY A 191 -3.51 1.53 9.90
N PHE A 192 -3.99 2.47 10.72
CA PHE A 192 -3.46 2.71 12.06
C PHE A 192 -3.55 1.48 12.97
N ILE A 193 -4.69 0.78 12.98
CA ILE A 193 -4.88 -0.46 13.76
C ILE A 193 -3.87 -1.55 13.32
N ASN A 194 -3.64 -1.70 12.01
CA ASN A 194 -2.65 -2.65 11.49
C ASN A 194 -1.21 -2.20 11.75
N GLN A 195 -0.94 -0.90 11.88
CA GLN A 195 0.38 -0.41 12.31
C GLN A 195 0.63 -0.75 13.79
N GLN A 196 -0.37 -0.59 14.66
CA GLN A 196 -0.26 -0.88 16.08
C GLN A 196 -0.02 -2.37 16.34
N SER A 197 -0.88 -3.26 15.81
CA SER A 197 -0.72 -4.70 16.03
C SER A 197 0.59 -5.25 15.46
N LYS A 198 1.09 -4.68 14.34
CA LYS A 198 2.37 -5.05 13.74
C LYS A 198 3.58 -4.59 14.56
N LEU A 199 3.43 -3.57 15.41
CA LEU A 199 4.43 -3.19 16.42
C LEU A 199 4.35 -4.09 17.67
N GLU A 200 3.14 -4.38 18.16
CA GLU A 200 2.90 -5.24 19.33
C GLU A 200 3.48 -6.66 19.10
N ASN A 201 3.22 -7.25 17.94
CA ASN A 201 3.81 -8.55 17.54
C ASN A 201 5.36 -8.54 17.53
N LEU A 202 6.01 -7.41 17.19
CA LEU A 202 7.48 -7.30 17.23
C LEU A 202 7.99 -7.27 18.69
N PHE A 203 7.29 -6.58 19.59
CA PHE A 203 7.64 -6.57 21.02
C PHE A 203 7.40 -7.91 21.71
N GLU A 204 6.50 -8.76 21.21
CA GLU A 204 6.32 -10.12 21.72
C GLU A 204 7.36 -11.10 21.15
N GLY A 205 7.66 -11.01 19.85
CA GLY A 205 8.74 -11.79 19.23
C GLY A 205 10.11 -11.56 19.88
N GLN A 206 10.40 -10.32 20.30
CA GLN A 206 11.65 -9.96 20.98
C GLN A 206 11.86 -10.77 22.29
N LYS A 207 10.80 -10.92 23.11
CA LYS A 207 10.86 -11.59 24.43
C LYS A 207 11.25 -13.07 24.33
N HIS A 208 10.93 -13.72 23.20
CA HIS A 208 11.26 -15.13 23.00
C HIS A 208 12.75 -15.38 22.66
N ILE A 209 13.44 -14.39 22.08
CA ILE A 209 14.85 -14.52 21.70
C ILE A 209 15.74 -14.48 22.94
N ASP A 210 15.48 -13.54 23.86
CA ASP A 210 16.26 -13.36 25.09
C ASP A 210 16.15 -14.57 26.06
N THR A 211 15.15 -15.44 25.85
CA THR A 211 14.89 -16.61 26.71
C THR A 211 15.75 -17.84 26.34
N ILE A 212 16.33 -17.91 25.14
CA ILE A 212 17.02 -19.13 24.64
C ILE A 212 18.44 -19.30 25.24
N SER A 213 19.02 -18.25 25.84
CA SER A 213 20.37 -18.29 26.42
C SER A 213 20.45 -18.88 27.85
N GLY A 214 19.47 -19.69 28.27
CA GLY A 214 19.31 -20.13 29.66
C GLY A 214 18.96 -21.62 29.86
N SER A 215 19.99 -22.45 30.01
CA SER A 215 19.98 -23.81 30.62
C SER A 215 19.08 -24.93 30.03
N ILE A 216 19.73 -26.07 29.76
CA ILE A 216 19.14 -27.39 29.44
C ILE A 216 18.71 -28.10 30.74
N SER A 217 17.57 -28.83 30.75
CA SER A 217 17.46 -30.21 31.33
C SER A 217 16.01 -30.79 31.42
N ILE A 218 15.87 -32.04 30.93
CA ILE A 218 15.03 -33.16 31.46
C ILE A 218 13.48 -33.13 31.30
N GLU A 219 12.98 -34.09 30.50
CA GLU A 219 11.90 -35.11 30.73
C GLU A 219 10.81 -34.85 31.80
N GLU A 220 9.52 -35.23 31.69
CA GLU A 220 8.68 -36.00 30.74
C GLU A 220 7.21 -35.43 30.86
N SER A 221 6.05 -35.98 30.45
CA SER A 221 5.61 -37.29 29.95
C SER A 221 4.36 -37.25 29.04
N ILE A 222 3.97 -38.41 28.46
CA ILE A 222 2.79 -38.58 27.59
C ILE A 222 1.51 -38.97 28.36
N LYS A 223 0.38 -38.33 28.04
CA LYS A 223 -0.93 -39.01 27.86
C LYS A 223 -2.04 -38.12 27.29
N GLU A 224 -2.55 -38.53 26.13
CA GLU A 224 -3.87 -38.16 25.61
C GLU A 224 -4.94 -39.13 26.16
N ASN A 225 -6.18 -38.66 26.37
CA ASN A 225 -7.37 -39.40 25.94
C ASN A 225 -8.63 -38.48 25.87
N GLU A 226 -9.63 -38.92 25.12
CA GLU A 226 -10.89 -38.20 24.80
C GLU A 226 -11.93 -38.35 25.95
N ASN A 227 -13.02 -37.56 26.07
CA ASN A 227 -14.21 -37.61 25.21
C ASN A 227 -15.34 -36.61 25.65
N SER A 228 -16.11 -36.12 24.67
CA SER A 228 -17.50 -35.57 24.68
C SER A 228 -18.01 -34.58 25.76
N ASP A 229 -18.44 -33.41 25.24
CA ASP A 229 -19.71 -32.69 25.51
C ASP A 229 -20.18 -32.32 26.94
N GLN A 230 -20.11 -31.01 27.22
CA GLN A 230 -21.33 -30.25 27.59
C GLN A 230 -21.19 -28.73 27.36
N VAL A 231 -22.30 -28.11 26.94
CA VAL A 231 -22.40 -26.65 26.74
C VAL A 231 -22.65 -25.95 28.08
N LEU A 232 -21.82 -24.97 28.46
CA LEU A 232 -22.11 -24.10 29.61
C LEU A 232 -21.66 -22.65 29.38
N VAL A 233 -22.61 -21.73 29.53
CA VAL A 233 -22.39 -20.28 29.39
C VAL A 233 -21.75 -19.73 30.67
N TYR A 234 -20.60 -19.07 30.54
CA TYR A 234 -19.95 -18.36 31.65
C TYR A 234 -19.73 -16.87 31.38
N ALA A 235 -20.62 -16.06 31.93
CA ALA A 235 -20.35 -14.66 32.24
C ALA A 235 -20.23 -14.52 33.78
N LYS A 236 -19.06 -14.83 34.36
CA LYS A 236 -18.84 -14.63 35.80
C LYS A 236 -17.38 -14.34 36.19
N ARG A 237 -17.16 -13.06 36.51
CA ARG A 237 -16.28 -12.49 37.55
C ARG A 237 -14.82 -12.94 37.63
N VAL A 238 -13.97 -11.94 37.43
CA VAL A 238 -12.71 -11.72 38.15
C VAL A 238 -12.72 -12.29 39.58
N ASP A 239 -11.70 -13.06 39.91
CA ASP A 239 -10.94 -12.95 41.16
C ASP A 239 -9.48 -13.35 40.87
N VAL A 240 -8.51 -12.63 41.44
CA VAL A 240 -7.07 -12.80 41.19
C VAL A 240 -6.32 -12.98 42.51
N PRO A 241 -5.52 -14.04 42.65
CA PRO A 241 -4.45 -14.11 43.64
C PRO A 241 -3.05 -14.25 43.03
N GLY A 242 -2.04 -13.63 43.64
CA GLY A 242 -0.69 -14.22 43.66
C GLY A 242 0.46 -13.59 42.85
N LYS A 243 0.37 -12.37 42.31
CA LYS A 243 1.56 -11.61 41.80
C LYS A 243 1.53 -10.10 42.10
N ALA A 244 1.15 -9.72 43.32
CA ALA A 244 1.07 -8.31 43.73
C ALA A 244 2.41 -7.71 44.22
N GLU A 245 3.40 -8.52 44.59
CA GLU A 245 4.59 -8.08 45.35
C GLU A 245 5.83 -7.75 44.48
N GLN A 246 5.66 -7.48 43.17
CA GLN A 246 6.79 -7.15 42.28
C GLN A 246 6.60 -5.89 41.42
N LEU A 247 5.61 -5.05 41.74
CA LEU A 247 5.35 -3.77 41.03
C LEU A 247 5.52 -2.51 41.88
N GLU A 248 5.63 -2.60 43.21
CA GLU A 248 5.81 -1.40 44.07
C GLU A 248 7.20 -0.73 43.93
N VAL A 249 8.18 -1.40 43.33
CA VAL A 249 9.58 -0.91 43.27
C VAL A 249 9.83 0.11 42.14
N GLN A 250 8.90 0.29 41.18
CA GLN A 250 9.10 1.25 40.06
C GLN A 250 8.29 2.56 40.14
N LEU A 251 7.31 2.67 41.06
CA LEU A 251 6.57 3.93 41.25
C LEU A 251 7.40 5.11 41.77
N PRO A 252 8.40 4.94 42.68
CA PRO A 252 9.21 6.07 43.15
C PRO A 252 10.08 6.71 42.05
N GLY A 253 10.58 5.92 41.10
CA GLY A 253 11.53 6.38 40.07
C GLY A 253 10.97 7.40 39.08
N MET A 254 9.66 7.34 38.79
CA MET A 254 9.00 8.31 37.90
C MET A 254 8.70 9.66 38.58
N GLN A 255 8.44 9.68 39.89
CA GLN A 255 8.12 10.92 40.61
C GLN A 255 9.35 11.85 40.77
N PHE A 256 10.54 11.27 40.91
CA PHE A 256 11.78 12.05 41.07
C PHE A 256 12.13 12.86 39.79
N ARG A 257 11.86 12.30 38.60
CA ARG A 257 12.20 12.97 37.32
C ARG A 257 11.23 14.07 36.91
N VAL A 258 9.97 14.01 37.34
CA VAL A 258 9.00 15.10 37.13
C VAL A 258 9.35 16.30 38.02
N THR A 259 9.72 16.05 39.27
CA THR A 259 10.01 17.11 40.26
C THR A 259 11.33 17.86 40.02
N GLU A 260 12.26 17.33 39.21
CA GLU A 260 13.39 18.13 38.68
C GLU A 260 13.00 19.05 37.52
N LEU A 261 12.13 18.61 36.61
CA LEU A 261 11.72 19.39 35.42
C LEU A 261 10.91 20.63 35.81
N ASP A 262 9.97 20.50 36.74
CA ASP A 262 9.21 21.65 37.28
C ASP A 262 10.10 22.63 38.08
N LYS A 263 11.23 22.14 38.61
CA LYS A 263 12.20 22.98 39.32
C LYS A 263 12.99 23.88 38.37
N PHE A 264 13.27 23.41 37.14
CA PHE A 264 13.94 24.21 36.11
C PHE A 264 13.01 25.22 35.42
N SER A 265 11.73 24.89 35.22
CA SER A 265 10.76 25.81 34.60
C SER A 265 10.49 27.05 35.47
N GLY A 266 10.41 26.88 36.80
CA GLY A 266 10.23 27.99 37.76
C GLY A 266 11.37 29.02 37.76
N THR A 267 12.62 28.59 37.54
CA THR A 267 13.80 29.48 37.53
C THR A 267 13.78 30.44 36.34
N ILE A 268 13.32 29.98 35.17
CA ILE A 268 13.24 30.80 33.96
C ILE A 268 12.16 31.89 34.13
N HIS A 269 11.00 31.54 34.68
CA HIS A 269 9.92 32.51 34.92
C HIS A 269 10.27 33.57 35.98
N THR A 270 11.05 33.23 37.01
CA THR A 270 11.45 34.19 38.05
C THR A 270 12.56 35.15 37.62
N GLN A 271 13.43 34.77 36.67
CA GLN A 271 14.41 35.71 36.10
C GLN A 271 13.76 36.76 35.17
N ILE A 272 12.69 36.41 34.45
CA ILE A 272 11.95 37.34 33.58
C ILE A 272 11.12 38.36 34.40
N GLY A 273 10.67 37.98 35.61
CA GLY A 273 9.84 38.85 36.45
C GLY A 273 10.55 40.01 37.15
N ASN A 274 11.88 39.94 37.35
CA ASN A 274 12.62 40.81 38.27
C ASN A 274 13.45 41.93 37.60
N ILE A 275 12.98 42.47 36.46
CA ILE A 275 13.60 43.66 35.83
C ILE A 275 12.87 44.93 36.30
N PRO A 276 13.45 45.76 37.18
CA PRO A 276 12.78 46.96 37.70
C PRO A 276 12.72 48.08 36.65
N ARG A 277 11.51 48.62 36.41
CA ARG A 277 11.31 49.82 35.56
C ARG A 277 11.60 51.11 36.33
N THR A 278 12.82 51.63 36.24
CA THR A 278 13.15 53.03 36.54
C THR A 278 12.96 53.92 35.29
N ARG A 279 12.94 55.26 35.44
CA ARG A 279 12.28 56.18 34.49
C ARG A 279 13.20 57.25 33.86
N LEU A 280 12.97 57.45 32.56
CA LEU A 280 13.00 58.71 31.77
C LEU A 280 14.32 59.42 31.42
N SER A 281 14.24 60.11 30.27
CA SER A 281 15.21 61.06 29.66
C SER A 281 16.54 60.45 29.18
N SER A 282 17.07 60.77 27.98
CA SER A 282 16.62 61.60 26.85
C SER A 282 17.25 61.03 25.55
N LEU A 283 17.08 61.53 24.31
CA LEU A 283 16.50 62.78 23.76
C LEU A 283 16.04 62.53 22.30
N GLY A 284 15.16 63.37 21.74
CA GLY A 284 15.12 63.66 20.30
C GLY A 284 14.02 62.98 19.45
N ASN A 285 12.91 63.68 19.23
CA ASN A 285 12.10 63.47 18.03
C ASN A 285 12.89 63.90 16.78
N ASN A 286 12.76 63.16 15.67
CA ASN A 286 12.42 63.72 14.34
C ASN A 286 12.35 62.62 13.27
N ALA A 287 11.16 62.36 12.74
CA ALA A 287 10.99 61.48 11.58
C ALA A 287 11.30 62.22 10.27
N ARG A 288 12.05 61.61 9.34
CA ARG A 288 12.21 62.10 7.96
C ARG A 288 12.30 60.97 6.93
N PHE A 289 11.24 60.86 6.14
CA PHE A 289 11.16 60.56 4.70
C PHE A 289 12.06 59.48 4.05
N LEU A 290 11.40 58.50 3.45
CA LEU A 290 11.93 57.70 2.34
C LEU A 290 12.14 58.58 1.09
N PRO A 291 13.24 58.40 0.33
CA PRO A 291 13.31 58.86 -1.06
C PRO A 291 12.54 57.91 -1.99
N LYS A 292 12.05 58.45 -3.11
CA LYS A 292 11.40 57.73 -4.21
C LYS A 292 11.93 58.30 -5.54
N LEU A 293 11.66 57.63 -6.66
CA LEU A 293 12.07 57.97 -8.04
C LEU A 293 13.55 57.65 -8.37
N CYS A 294 13.92 57.30 -9.61
CA CYS A 294 13.21 56.54 -10.66
C CYS A 294 14.19 56.22 -11.81
N SER A 295 13.97 55.10 -12.50
CA SER A 295 13.97 54.97 -13.97
C SER A 295 13.26 53.67 -14.33
#